data_AF-A0A2T7VGY6-F1
#
_entry.id   AF-A0A2T7VGY6-F1
#
_cell.length_a   1.000
_cell.length_b   1.000
_cell.length_c   1.000
_cell.angle_alpha   90.00
_cell.angle_beta   90.00
_cell.angle_gamma   90.00
#
_symmetry.space_group_name_H-M   'P 1'
#
loop_
_entity.id
_entity.type
_entity.pdbx_description
1 polymer ?
#
loop_
_entity_poly.entity_id
_entity_poly.type
_entity_poly.pdbx_seq_one_letter_code
_entity_poly.pdbx_strand_id
1 'polypeptide(L)'
;MAKRFWAQLIEMDEPMTPASIPGATDHESAAENLVADFVGAMGGEITSGAVRVWIDGGLAKIYDWSAEFEMPDTSDLSDDEEIEVEGEIVLTERVRRPD
;
A
#
# COMPACT_ATOMS: atom_id res chain seq x y z
N MET A 1 8.38 15.87 -19.51
CA MET A 1 8.79 15.55 -18.13
C MET A 1 7.92 14.42 -17.63
N ALA A 2 8.50 13.39 -17.01
CA ALA A 2 7.71 12.36 -16.34
C ALA A 2 7.00 12.98 -15.13
N LYS A 3 5.75 12.57 -14.88
CA LYS A 3 5.00 12.99 -13.69
C LYS A 3 5.68 12.38 -12.47
N ARG A 4 5.95 13.19 -11.44
CA ARG A 4 6.50 12.71 -10.17
C ARG A 4 5.36 12.47 -9.20
N PHE A 5 5.17 11.20 -8.83
CA PHE A 5 4.16 10.79 -7.86
C PHE A 5 4.76 10.79 -6.45
N TRP A 6 3.92 11.21 -5.51
CA TRP A 6 4.19 11.19 -4.09
C TRP A 6 3.07 10.45 -3.40
N ALA A 7 3.39 9.66 -2.39
CA ALA A 7 2.43 8.94 -1.58
C ALA A 7 2.79 9.06 -0.10
N GLN A 8 1.78 8.97 0.76
CA GLN A 8 1.92 9.04 2.21
C GLN A 8 0.84 8.20 2.86
N LEU A 9 1.24 7.31 3.77
CA LEU A 9 0.29 6.63 4.66
C LEU A 9 -0.30 7.67 5.62
N ILE A 10 -1.62 7.67 5.71
CA ILE A 10 -2.38 8.58 6.57
C ILE A 10 -3.22 7.75 7.54
N GLU A 11 -3.74 8.42 8.57
CA GLU A 11 -4.57 7.77 9.60
C GLU A 11 -3.83 6.66 10.36
N MET A 12 -2.50 6.77 10.39
CA MET A 12 -1.61 6.00 11.25
C MET A 12 -1.48 6.68 12.61
N ASP A 13 -1.19 5.91 13.64
CA ASP A 13 -0.96 6.42 15.00
C ASP A 13 0.19 7.45 15.01
N GLU A 14 1.22 7.21 14.19
CA GLU A 14 2.33 8.13 13.99
C GLU A 14 2.30 8.78 12.59
N PRO A 15 2.61 10.07 12.47
CA PRO A 15 2.64 10.75 11.18
C PRO A 15 3.78 10.22 10.30
N MET A 16 3.42 9.58 9.20
CA MET A 16 4.37 9.02 8.24
C MET A 16 4.92 10.09 7.29
N THR A 17 6.19 9.97 6.91
CA THR A 17 6.82 10.91 5.97
C THR A 17 6.38 10.60 4.54
N PRO A 18 6.05 11.61 3.71
CA PRO A 18 5.80 11.39 2.28
C PRO A 18 6.99 10.77 1.54
N ALA A 19 6.72 9.80 0.69
CA ALA A 19 7.70 9.17 -0.19
C ALA A 19 7.43 9.53 -1.66
N SER A 20 8.51 9.74 -2.42
CA SER A 20 8.44 9.85 -3.88
C SER A 20 8.40 8.45 -4.45
N ILE A 21 7.45 8.17 -5.35
CA ILE A 21 7.24 6.82 -5.93
C ILE A 21 7.75 6.82 -7.38
N PRO A 22 9.02 6.41 -7.63
CA PRO A 22 9.53 6.30 -8.99
C PRO A 22 8.84 5.15 -9.73
N GLY A 23 8.59 5.32 -11.02
CA GLY A 23 8.01 4.27 -11.88
C GLY A 23 6.47 4.18 -11.85
N ALA A 24 5.80 4.83 -10.89
CA ALA A 24 4.34 4.91 -10.89
C ALA A 24 3.80 5.61 -12.15
N THR A 25 2.76 5.03 -12.73
CA THR A 25 2.12 5.52 -13.97
C THR A 25 0.87 6.35 -13.69
N ASP A 26 0.27 6.17 -12.52
CA ASP A 26 -0.97 6.76 -12.05
C ASP A 26 -1.02 6.77 -10.52
N HIS A 27 -2.12 7.27 -9.95
CA HIS A 27 -2.29 7.36 -8.50
C HIS A 27 -2.46 5.99 -7.83
N GLU A 28 -3.01 5.02 -8.53
CA GLU A 28 -3.32 3.69 -7.97
C GLU A 28 -2.04 2.87 -7.84
N SER A 29 -1.24 2.80 -8.91
CA SER A 29 0.11 2.21 -8.88
C SER A 29 1.03 2.88 -7.85
N ALA A 30 0.91 4.20 -7.64
CA ALA A 30 1.66 4.88 -6.59
C ALA A 30 1.18 4.52 -5.17
N ALA A 31 -0.12 4.30 -4.99
CA ALA A 31 -0.67 3.81 -3.73
C ALA A 31 -0.21 2.38 -3.45
N GLU A 32 -0.38 1.49 -4.43
CA GLU A 32 -0.03 0.07 -4.36
C GLU A 32 1.44 -0.13 -4.00
N ASN A 33 2.36 0.53 -4.71
CA ASN A 33 3.79 0.41 -4.44
C ASN A 33 4.14 0.82 -3.00
N LEU A 34 3.60 1.94 -2.50
CA LEU A 34 3.88 2.38 -1.14
C LEU A 34 3.29 1.42 -0.10
N VAL A 35 2.06 0.95 -0.32
CA VAL A 35 1.39 0.03 0.60
C VAL A 35 2.10 -1.32 0.63
N ALA A 36 2.52 -1.85 -0.52
CA ALA A 36 3.28 -3.10 -0.61
C ALA A 36 4.60 -3.03 0.15
N ASP A 37 5.37 -1.96 -0.06
CA ASP A 37 6.63 -1.73 0.66
C ASP A 37 6.40 -1.65 2.18
N PHE A 38 5.35 -0.95 2.61
CA PHE A 38 5.02 -0.81 4.02
C PHE A 38 4.57 -2.12 4.66
N VAL A 39 3.63 -2.81 4.02
CA VAL A 39 3.05 -4.06 4.52
C VAL A 39 4.14 -5.14 4.61
N GLY A 40 5.02 -5.22 3.61
CA GLY A 40 6.18 -6.11 3.63
C GLY A 40 7.16 -5.77 4.76
N ALA A 41 7.42 -4.48 5.00
CA ALA A 41 8.29 -4.04 6.09
C ALA A 41 7.71 -4.31 7.49
N MET A 42 6.38 -4.28 7.63
CA MET A 42 5.66 -4.57 8.88
C MET A 42 5.38 -6.07 9.08
N GLY A 43 5.78 -6.94 8.16
CA GLY A 43 5.53 -8.38 8.25
C GLY A 43 4.03 -8.73 8.35
N GLY A 44 3.16 -7.90 7.78
CA GLY A 44 1.71 -8.11 7.83
C GLY A 44 1.03 -7.79 9.17
N GLU A 45 1.72 -7.16 10.13
CA GLU A 45 1.10 -6.74 11.41
C GLU A 45 -0.04 -5.72 11.21
N ILE A 46 0.10 -4.86 10.19
CA ILE A 46 -0.90 -3.87 9.82
C ILE A 46 -1.49 -4.26 8.47
N THR A 47 -2.76 -4.63 8.48
CA THR A 47 -3.46 -5.17 7.32
C THR A 47 -4.46 -4.20 6.70
N SER A 48 -4.59 -2.98 7.23
CA SER A 48 -5.45 -1.96 6.61
C SER A 48 -5.03 -0.55 7.00
N GLY A 49 -5.45 0.41 6.18
CA GLY A 49 -5.23 1.82 6.45
C GLY A 49 -5.68 2.69 5.29
N ALA A 50 -5.14 3.91 5.23
CA ALA A 50 -5.37 4.82 4.12
C ALA A 50 -4.07 5.40 3.59
N VAL A 51 -4.04 5.65 2.29
CA VAL A 51 -2.89 6.25 1.59
C VAL A 51 -3.35 7.44 0.78
N ARG A 52 -2.68 8.57 0.97
CA ARG A 52 -2.85 9.77 0.14
C ARG A 52 -1.80 9.76 -0.95
N VAL A 53 -2.22 9.96 -2.20
CA VAL A 53 -1.34 10.02 -3.37
C VAL A 53 -1.56 11.32 -4.12
N TRP A 54 -0.49 12.00 -4.53
CA TRP A 54 -0.58 13.21 -5.34
C TRP A 54 0.54 13.27 -6.37
N ILE A 55 0.31 14.04 -7.42
CA ILE A 55 1.32 14.38 -8.42
C ILE A 55 1.88 15.75 -8.04
N ASP A 56 3.17 15.96 -8.27
CA ASP A 56 3.76 17.30 -8.12
C ASP A 56 3.00 18.34 -8.96
N GLY A 57 2.48 19.40 -8.32
CA GLY A 57 1.60 20.41 -8.92
C GLY A 57 0.18 19.93 -9.29
N GLY A 58 -0.23 18.73 -8.86
CA GLY A 58 -1.52 18.11 -9.20
C GLY A 58 -2.47 17.89 -8.01
N LEU A 59 -3.62 17.26 -8.29
CA LEU A 59 -4.61 16.90 -7.28
C LEU A 59 -4.19 15.65 -6.49
N ALA A 60 -4.55 15.63 -5.21
CA ALA A 60 -4.43 14.47 -4.35
C ALA A 60 -5.66 13.56 -4.46
N LYS A 61 -5.42 12.26 -4.41
CA LYS A 61 -6.41 11.20 -4.21
C LYS A 61 -6.11 10.47 -2.92
N ILE A 62 -7.14 9.85 -2.34
CA ILE A 62 -7.01 9.01 -1.15
C ILE A 62 -7.57 7.64 -1.48
N TYR A 63 -6.84 6.60 -1.11
CA TYR A 63 -7.28 5.22 -1.22
C TYR A 63 -7.33 4.62 0.18
N ASP A 64 -8.43 3.97 0.50
CA ASP A 64 -8.46 2.96 1.56
C ASP A 64 -7.79 1.70 1.04
N TRP A 65 -6.98 1.07 1.88
CA TRP A 65 -6.28 -0.15 1.52
C TRP A 65 -6.49 -1.23 2.57
N SER A 66 -6.52 -2.47 2.11
CA SER A 66 -6.42 -3.67 2.95
C SER A 66 -5.47 -4.68 2.32
N ALA A 67 -4.73 -5.39 3.16
CA ALA A 67 -3.88 -6.50 2.78
C ALA A 67 -4.53 -7.81 3.27
N GLU A 68 -4.76 -8.72 2.34
CA GLU A 68 -5.27 -10.06 2.61
C GLU A 68 -4.11 -11.04 2.41
N PHE A 69 -3.89 -11.91 3.39
CA PHE A 69 -2.80 -12.88 3.37
C PHE A 69 -3.38 -14.28 3.40
N GLU A 70 -2.99 -15.11 2.44
CA GLU A 70 -3.31 -16.52 2.46
C GLU A 70 -2.12 -17.30 3.04
N MET A 71 -2.32 -17.91 4.20
CA MET A 71 -1.32 -18.81 4.77
C MET A 71 -1.27 -20.08 3.93
N PRO A 72 -0.10 -20.46 3.39
CA PRO A 72 0.03 -21.73 2.70
C PRO A 72 -0.13 -22.88 3.71
N ASP A 73 -0.59 -24.02 3.21
CA ASP A 73 -0.71 -25.23 4.02
C ASP A 73 0.68 -25.68 4.49
N THR A 74 0.92 -25.62 5.80
CA THR A 74 2.22 -25.94 6.41
C THR A 74 2.35 -27.42 6.75
N SER A 75 1.38 -28.27 6.37
CA SER A 75 1.35 -29.67 6.79
C SER A 75 2.43 -30.56 6.14
N ASP A 76 3.00 -30.13 5.01
CA ASP A 76 4.08 -30.82 4.29
C ASP A 76 5.45 -30.08 4.38
N LEU A 77 5.53 -28.95 5.10
CA LEU A 77 6.75 -28.17 5.21
C LEU A 77 7.67 -28.70 6.32
N SER A 78 8.96 -28.76 6.01
CA SER A 78 9.98 -29.10 7.02
C SER A 78 10.27 -27.89 7.92
N ASP A 79 10.68 -28.12 9.17
CA ASP A 79 10.94 -27.07 10.18
C ASP A 79 11.98 -26.01 9.76
N ASP A 80 12.71 -26.23 8.65
CA ASP A 80 13.78 -25.37 8.13
C ASP A 80 13.38 -24.59 6.85
N GLU A 81 12.13 -24.68 6.37
CA GLU A 81 11.68 -23.97 5.16
C GLU A 81 11.09 -22.58 5.47
N GLU A 82 11.61 -21.55 4.80
CA GLU A 82 11.00 -20.21 4.80
C GLU A 82 9.67 -20.27 4.05
N ILE A 83 8.60 -19.83 4.71
CA ILE A 83 7.24 -19.84 4.17
C ILE A 83 6.99 -18.51 3.44
N GLU A 84 6.87 -18.56 2.12
CA GLU A 84 6.38 -17.42 1.34
C GLU A 84 4.86 -17.29 1.51
N VAL A 85 4.40 -16.14 2.00
CA VAL A 85 2.98 -15.83 2.15
C VAL A 85 2.55 -14.97 0.96
N GLU A 86 1.57 -15.44 0.19
CA GLU A 86 0.96 -14.64 -0.87
C GLU A 86 0.02 -13.61 -0.24
N GLY A 87 0.26 -12.33 -0.57
CA GLY A 87 -0.53 -11.21 -0.08
C GLY A 87 -1.15 -10.44 -1.24
N GLU A 88 -2.46 -10.19 -1.18
CA GLU A 88 -3.18 -9.31 -2.11
C GLU A 88 -3.46 -7.97 -1.45
N ILE A 89 -3.17 -6.87 -2.15
CA ILE A 89 -3.50 -5.51 -1.70
C ILE A 89 -4.73 -5.04 -2.46
N VAL A 90 -5.80 -4.77 -1.71
CA VAL A 90 -7.03 -4.21 -2.25
C VAL A 90 -7.03 -2.71 -2.02
N LEU A 91 -7.19 -1.93 -3.09
CA LEU A 91 -7.31 -0.48 -3.04
C LEU A 91 -8.73 -0.02 -3.39
N THR A 92 -9.29 0.88 -2.58
CA THR A 92 -10.58 1.52 -2.84
C THR A 92 -10.41 3.04 -2.79
N GLU A 93 -10.61 3.72 -3.92
CA GLU A 93 -10.56 5.19 -3.96
C GLU A 93 -11.68 5.78 -3.08
N ARG A 94 -11.33 6.67 -2.15
CA ARG A 94 -12.30 7.48 -1.40
C ARG A 94 -12.92 8.51 -2.32
N VAL A 95 -13.99 8.11 -2.99
CA VAL A 95 -14.82 9.04 -3.75
C VAL A 95 -15.50 9.96 -2.75
N ARG A 96 -15.11 11.25 -2.70
CA ARG A 96 -15.92 12.25 -2.00
C ARG A 96 -17.32 12.18 -2.59
N ARG A 97 -18.30 11.73 -1.81
CA ARG A 97 -19.69 11.97 -2.17
C ARG A 97 -19.85 13.49 -2.29
N PRO A 98 -20.43 14.00 -3.39
CA PRO A 98 -20.90 15.37 -3.39
C PRO A 98 -22.00 15.45 -2.32
N ASP A 99 -21.76 16.21 -1.26
CA ASP A 99 -22.79 16.66 -0.32
C ASP A 99 -23.87 17.48 -1.06
#